data_AF-A0A1L1SQH9-F1
#
_entry.id   AF-A0A1L1SQH9-F1
#
_cell.length_a   1.000
_cell.length_b   1.000
_cell.length_c   1.000
_cell.angle_alpha   90.00
_cell.angle_beta   90.00
_cell.angle_gamma   90.00
#
_symmetry.space_group_name_H-M   'P 1'
#
loop_
_entity.id
_entity.type
_entity.pdbx_description
1 polymer ?
#
loop_
_entity_poly.entity_id
_entity_poly.type
_entity_poly.pdbx_seq_one_letter_code
_entity_poly.pdbx_strand_id
1 'polypeptide(L)'
;MDSRNVLIIYAVNVERKLNAAAHHTSEYQTKKLVLRRGQIFTLKVILNRPLQPQDELKVTFTSGQRDPPYMVELDPVTSYRSKGWQVKIAKQSGVEDACTLRPVLGFLWNPDHSTESSGYPSSKRD
;
A
#
# COMPACT_ATOMS: atom_id res chain seq x y z
N MET A 1 -6.85 -8.55 -30.92
CA MET A 1 -6.46 -8.59 -29.50
C MET A 1 -7.52 -9.39 -28.77
N ASP A 2 -7.16 -10.50 -28.13
CA ASP A 2 -8.13 -11.31 -27.38
C ASP A 2 -8.49 -10.60 -26.08
N SER A 3 -9.71 -10.05 -26.01
CA SER A 3 -10.24 -9.34 -24.84
C SER A 3 -10.29 -10.24 -23.59
N ARG A 4 -10.18 -11.57 -23.73
CA ARG A 4 -10.14 -12.52 -22.62
C ARG A 4 -8.83 -12.48 -21.83
N ASN A 5 -7.77 -11.86 -22.36
CA ASN A 5 -6.47 -11.81 -21.71
C ASN A 5 -6.18 -10.47 -20.99
N VAL A 6 -7.09 -9.50 -21.08
CA VAL A 6 -6.96 -8.23 -20.35
C VAL A 6 -7.24 -8.47 -18.86
N LEU A 7 -6.34 -7.96 -17.99
CA LEU A 7 -6.56 -7.99 -16.55
C LEU A 7 -7.64 -6.97 -16.17
N ILE A 8 -8.65 -7.41 -15.46
CA ILE A 8 -9.78 -6.58 -15.02
C ILE A 8 -9.85 -6.60 -13.50
N ILE A 9 -10.03 -5.43 -12.90
CA ILE A 9 -10.30 -5.27 -11.47
C ILE A 9 -11.82 -5.24 -11.27
N TYR A 10 -12.36 -6.23 -10.57
CA TYR A 10 -13.77 -6.26 -10.21
C TYR A 10 -14.07 -5.47 -8.94
N ALA A 11 -13.19 -5.53 -7.94
CA ALA A 11 -13.39 -4.83 -6.68
C ALA A 11 -12.09 -4.56 -5.95
N VAL A 12 -12.12 -3.57 -5.07
CA VAL A 12 -11.07 -3.28 -4.08
C VAL A 12 -11.72 -3.18 -2.71
N ASN A 13 -11.37 -4.08 -1.80
CA ASN A 13 -11.75 -4.02 -0.41
C ASN A 13 -10.59 -3.49 0.43
N VAL A 14 -10.86 -2.46 1.23
CA VAL A 14 -9.87 -1.84 2.12
C VAL A 14 -9.77 -2.53 3.49
N GLU A 15 -10.43 -3.68 3.65
CA GLU A 15 -10.41 -4.51 4.86
C GLU A 15 -10.60 -3.70 6.15
N ARG A 16 -11.58 -2.77 6.14
CA ARG A 16 -11.72 -1.71 7.16
C ARG A 16 -11.69 -2.23 8.60
N LYS A 17 -12.42 -3.31 8.90
CA LYS A 17 -12.48 -3.86 10.26
C LYS A 17 -11.12 -4.40 10.71
N LEU A 18 -10.45 -5.16 9.85
CA LEU A 18 -9.13 -5.74 10.12
C LEU A 18 -8.09 -4.64 10.30
N ASN A 19 -8.04 -3.68 9.39
CA ASN A 19 -7.09 -2.58 9.45
C ASN A 19 -7.38 -1.64 10.64
N ALA A 20 -8.64 -1.33 10.93
CA ALA A 20 -8.96 -0.48 12.07
C ALA A 20 -8.63 -1.12 13.41
N ALA A 21 -8.74 -2.45 13.52
CA ALA A 21 -8.29 -3.18 14.69
C ALA A 21 -6.76 -3.12 14.81
N ALA A 22 -6.03 -3.46 13.74
CA ALA A 22 -4.56 -3.49 13.72
C ALA A 22 -3.90 -2.11 13.95
N HIS A 23 -4.56 -1.03 13.54
CA HIS A 23 -4.07 0.34 13.69
C HIS A 23 -4.61 1.05 14.93
N HIS A 24 -5.42 0.38 15.76
CA HIS A 24 -6.09 0.98 16.91
C HIS A 24 -6.87 2.26 16.52
N THR A 25 -7.72 2.13 15.50
CA THR A 25 -8.57 3.19 14.94
C THR A 25 -10.04 2.74 14.82
N SER A 26 -10.44 1.67 15.53
CA SER A 26 -11.81 1.14 15.49
C SER A 26 -12.84 2.05 16.17
N GLU A 27 -12.38 2.93 17.07
CA GLU A 27 -13.23 3.89 17.81
C GLU A 27 -13.70 5.08 16.97
N TYR A 28 -13.05 5.36 15.84
CA TYR A 28 -13.46 6.45 14.96
C TYR A 28 -14.81 6.15 14.32
N GLN A 29 -15.79 7.03 14.56
CA GLN A 29 -17.15 6.92 14.01
C GLN A 29 -17.19 7.36 12.54
N THR A 30 -16.51 6.62 11.66
CA THR A 30 -16.45 6.90 10.22
C THR A 30 -16.55 5.63 9.37
N LYS A 31 -17.15 5.78 8.19
CA LYS A 31 -17.20 4.73 7.16
C LYS A 31 -15.88 4.64 6.38
N LYS A 32 -15.03 5.67 6.45
CA LYS A 32 -13.73 5.70 5.79
C LYS A 32 -12.69 4.86 6.55
N LEU A 33 -11.64 4.45 5.87
CA LEU A 33 -10.49 3.81 6.49
C LEU A 33 -9.63 4.87 7.20
N VAL A 34 -9.27 4.61 8.46
CA VAL A 34 -8.32 5.43 9.23
C VAL A 34 -7.13 4.57 9.57
N LEU A 35 -5.94 5.00 9.15
CA LEU A 35 -4.69 4.28 9.33
C LEU A 35 -3.70 5.15 10.09
N ARG A 36 -2.75 4.51 10.76
CA ARG A 36 -1.57 5.17 11.31
C ARG A 36 -0.38 4.89 10.40
N ARG A 37 0.41 5.94 10.11
CA ARG A 37 1.73 5.83 9.47
C ARG A 37 2.62 4.87 10.26
N GLY A 38 3.61 4.25 9.64
CA GLY A 38 4.51 3.35 10.36
C GLY A 38 4.04 1.88 10.38
N GLN A 39 2.78 1.62 10.01
CA GLN A 39 2.13 0.32 10.20
C GLN A 39 1.62 -0.24 8.88
N ILE A 40 1.71 -1.56 8.75
CA ILE A 40 1.23 -2.32 7.59
C ILE A 40 -0.29 -2.42 7.65
N PHE A 41 -0.95 -2.09 6.54
CA PHE A 41 -2.38 -2.36 6.35
C PHE A 41 -2.59 -3.37 5.22
N THR A 42 -3.83 -3.82 5.02
CA THR A 42 -4.21 -4.76 3.97
C THR A 42 -5.22 -4.13 3.02
N LEU A 43 -4.96 -4.25 1.72
CA LEU A 43 -6.00 -4.11 0.69
C LEU A 43 -6.22 -5.47 0.07
N LYS A 44 -7.45 -5.79 -0.33
CA LYS A 44 -7.82 -6.96 -1.12
C LYS A 44 -8.35 -6.49 -2.47
N VAL A 45 -7.62 -6.76 -3.54
CA VAL A 45 -8.09 -6.56 -4.91
C VAL A 45 -8.76 -7.85 -5.37
N ILE A 46 -9.83 -7.77 -6.18
CA ILE A 46 -10.50 -8.93 -6.80
C ILE A 46 -10.37 -8.77 -8.31
N LEU A 47 -9.84 -9.79 -8.97
CA LEU A 47 -9.47 -9.80 -10.39
C LEU A 47 -10.30 -10.82 -11.18
N ASN A 48 -10.38 -10.68 -12.49
CA ASN A 48 -11.05 -11.64 -13.38
C ASN A 48 -10.29 -12.95 -13.62
N ARG A 49 -8.98 -12.94 -13.33
CA ARG A 49 -8.09 -14.10 -13.44
C ARG A 49 -6.89 -13.89 -12.52
N PRO A 50 -6.10 -14.95 -12.27
CA PRO A 50 -4.87 -14.79 -11.51
C PRO A 50 -3.89 -13.81 -12.17
N LEU A 51 -3.19 -13.03 -11.34
CA LEU A 51 -2.15 -12.12 -11.80
C LEU A 51 -0.98 -12.92 -12.39
N GLN A 52 -0.59 -12.61 -13.62
CA GLN A 52 0.51 -13.23 -14.34
C GLN A 52 1.74 -12.32 -14.36
N PRO A 53 2.96 -12.85 -14.56
CA PRO A 53 4.19 -12.06 -14.53
C PRO A 53 4.24 -10.90 -15.56
N GLN A 54 3.51 -11.02 -16.66
CA GLN A 54 3.40 -9.99 -17.70
C GLN A 54 2.38 -8.89 -17.39
N ASP A 55 1.55 -9.07 -16.37
CA ASP A 55 0.55 -8.07 -16.02
C ASP A 55 1.17 -6.91 -15.27
N GLU A 56 0.73 -5.70 -15.59
CA GLU A 56 1.08 -4.50 -14.84
C GLU A 56 -0.08 -4.12 -13.93
N LEU A 57 0.13 -4.25 -12.61
CA LEU A 57 -0.82 -3.81 -11.59
C LEU A 57 -0.12 -2.80 -10.70
N LYS A 58 -0.66 -1.58 -10.62
CA LYS A 58 -0.09 -0.49 -9.82
C LYS A 58 -1.09 0.04 -8.81
N VAL A 59 -0.58 0.47 -7.66
CA VAL A 59 -1.36 1.10 -6.60
C VAL A 59 -0.90 2.54 -6.49
N THR A 60 -1.81 3.48 -6.72
CA THR A 60 -1.51 4.90 -6.67
C THR A 60 -2.25 5.56 -5.52
N PHE A 61 -1.50 6.18 -4.61
CA PHE A 61 -2.04 7.05 -3.57
C PHE A 61 -1.85 8.49 -3.98
N THR A 62 -2.92 9.28 -3.94
CA THR A 62 -2.89 10.72 -4.22
C THR A 62 -3.37 11.51 -3.02
N SER A 63 -2.77 12.68 -2.80
CA SER A 63 -3.15 13.58 -1.71
C SER A 63 -2.91 15.05 -2.08
N GLY A 64 -3.71 15.94 -1.47
CA GLY A 64 -3.67 17.39 -1.71
C GLY A 64 -4.51 17.85 -2.90
N GLN A 65 -4.78 19.15 -2.94
CA GLN A 65 -5.55 19.83 -4.00
C GLN A 65 -4.65 20.64 -4.96
N ARG A 66 -3.34 20.42 -4.90
CA ARG A 66 -2.34 21.10 -5.75
C ARG A 66 -2.26 20.40 -7.11
N ASP A 67 -1.83 21.13 -8.13
CA ASP A 67 -1.56 20.58 -9.46
C ASP A 67 -0.04 20.63 -9.76
N PRO A 68 0.67 19.49 -9.84
CA PRO A 68 0.17 18.12 -9.63
C PRO A 68 0.01 17.77 -8.14
N PRO A 69 -0.88 16.81 -7.80
CA PRO A 69 -1.06 16.35 -6.43
C PRO A 69 0.17 15.59 -5.95
N TYR A 70 0.29 15.40 -4.64
CA TYR A 70 1.27 14.46 -4.10
C TYR A 70 0.85 13.05 -4.50
N MET A 71 1.71 12.34 -5.20
CA MET A 71 1.41 11.01 -5.73
C MET A 71 2.50 10.02 -5.34
N VAL A 72 2.07 8.82 -4.93
CA VAL A 72 2.94 7.66 -4.71
C VAL A 72 2.38 6.51 -5.53
N GLU A 73 3.14 6.04 -6.51
CA GLU A 73 2.82 4.86 -7.30
C GLU A 73 3.67 3.67 -6.82
N LEU A 74 3.02 2.52 -6.61
CA LEU A 74 3.66 1.31 -6.12
C LEU A 74 3.35 0.14 -7.03
N ASP A 75 4.41 -0.50 -7.49
CA ASP A 75 4.37 -1.74 -8.24
C ASP A 75 4.66 -2.92 -7.28
N PRO A 76 3.72 -3.88 -7.11
CA PRO A 76 3.92 -5.06 -6.27
C PRO A 76 5.09 -5.94 -6.68
N VAL A 77 5.54 -5.86 -7.94
CA VAL A 77 6.64 -6.64 -8.48
C VAL A 77 7.99 -5.98 -8.18
N THR A 78 8.09 -4.65 -8.23
CA THR A 78 9.40 -3.94 -8.15
C THR A 78 9.60 -3.11 -6.89
N SER A 79 8.53 -2.71 -6.19
CA SER A 79 8.60 -1.76 -5.08
C SER A 79 9.34 -2.27 -3.83
N TYR A 80 9.57 -3.59 -3.70
CA TYR A 80 10.36 -4.14 -2.59
C TYR A 80 11.81 -3.64 -2.55
N ARG A 81 12.32 -3.08 -3.65
CA ARG A 81 13.67 -2.51 -3.76
C ARG A 81 13.74 -1.06 -3.28
N SER A 82 12.59 -0.43 -2.99
CA SER A 82 12.55 0.96 -2.52
C SER A 82 12.81 1.02 -1.00
N LYS A 83 13.48 2.08 -0.54
CA LYS A 83 13.72 2.34 0.90
C LYS A 83 12.51 3.00 1.60
N GLY A 84 11.33 3.04 0.97
CA GLY A 84 10.16 3.80 1.43
C GLY A 84 8.85 3.02 1.33
N TRP A 85 7.83 3.59 0.69
CA TRP A 85 6.59 2.89 0.39
C TRP A 85 6.90 1.63 -0.43
N GLN A 86 6.44 0.48 0.06
CA GLN A 86 6.50 -0.79 -0.66
C GLN A 86 5.09 -1.33 -0.82
N VAL A 87 4.90 -2.26 -1.75
CA VAL A 87 3.70 -3.07 -1.79
C VAL A 87 4.11 -4.49 -2.15
N LYS A 88 3.53 -5.48 -1.46
CA LYS A 88 3.82 -6.90 -1.69
C LYS A 88 2.52 -7.66 -1.80
N ILE A 89 2.47 -8.60 -2.73
CA ILE A 89 1.38 -9.57 -2.85
C ILE A 89 1.57 -10.62 -1.75
N ALA A 90 0.72 -10.63 -0.72
CA ALA A 90 0.88 -11.56 0.40
C ALA A 90 0.18 -12.91 0.19
N LYS A 91 -0.83 -12.97 -0.68
CA LYS A 91 -1.55 -14.22 -1.02
C LYS A 91 -2.23 -14.07 -2.39
N GLN A 92 -2.24 -15.15 -3.16
CA GLN A 92 -3.05 -15.36 -4.36
C GLN A 92 -3.93 -16.60 -4.12
N SER A 93 -5.14 -16.61 -4.65
CA SER A 93 -6.14 -17.64 -4.35
C SER A 93 -7.09 -17.89 -5.52
N GLY A 94 -6.55 -18.33 -6.66
CA GLY A 94 -7.34 -18.89 -7.76
C GLY A 94 -8.19 -17.85 -8.51
N VAL A 95 -9.44 -18.21 -8.86
CA VAL A 95 -10.34 -17.38 -9.70
C VAL A 95 -10.86 -16.13 -8.96
N GLU A 96 -10.66 -16.08 -7.63
CA GLU A 96 -10.84 -14.89 -6.79
C GLU A 96 -9.49 -14.52 -6.16
N ASP A 97 -8.62 -13.91 -6.95
CA ASP A 97 -7.29 -13.55 -6.50
C ASP A 97 -7.36 -12.38 -5.51
N ALA A 98 -7.47 -12.71 -4.22
CA ALA A 98 -7.42 -11.77 -3.12
C ALA A 98 -5.99 -11.22 -2.92
N CYS A 99 -5.57 -10.26 -3.74
CA CYS A 99 -4.26 -9.63 -3.58
C CYS A 99 -4.22 -8.88 -2.26
N THR A 100 -3.58 -9.45 -1.24
CA THR A 100 -3.30 -8.78 0.04
C THR A 100 -2.10 -7.88 -0.15
N LEU A 101 -2.33 -6.57 -0.27
CA LEU A 101 -1.26 -5.59 -0.37
C LEU A 101 -0.75 -5.26 1.04
N ARG A 102 0.52 -5.55 1.33
CA ARG A 102 1.20 -5.07 2.54
C ARG A 102 2.05 -3.85 2.22
N PRO A 103 1.61 -2.62 2.55
CA PRO A 103 2.48 -1.49 2.53
C PRO A 103 3.39 -1.53 3.73
N VAL A 104 4.68 -1.78 3.49
CA VAL A 104 5.70 -1.53 4.50
C VAL A 104 5.97 -0.04 4.46
N LEU A 105 5.79 0.61 5.61
CA LEU A 105 6.49 1.86 5.87
C LEU A 105 6.71 1.97 7.36
N GLY A 106 7.93 1.70 7.79
CA GLY A 106 8.52 2.43 8.90
C GLY A 106 9.03 3.77 8.37
N PHE A 107 8.80 4.83 9.14
CA PHE A 107 9.27 6.21 9.00
C PHE A 107 8.29 7.29 8.52
N LEU A 108 8.40 8.41 9.23
CA LEU A 108 7.57 9.60 9.25
C LEU A 108 7.58 10.34 7.91
N TRP A 109 6.40 10.71 7.43
CA TRP A 109 6.26 11.79 6.45
C TRP A 109 6.41 13.14 7.16
N ASN A 110 7.51 13.84 6.91
CA ASN A 110 7.67 15.27 7.22
C ASN A 110 7.57 16.05 5.91
N PRO A 111 6.58 16.95 5.74
CA PRO A 111 6.38 17.71 4.50
C PRO A 111 7.27 18.96 4.42
N ASP A 112 8.14 19.19 5.40
CA ASP A 112 8.99 20.37 5.47
C ASP A 112 10.45 19.97 5.68
N HIS A 113 11.35 20.74 5.05
CA HIS A 113 12.81 20.70 5.05
C HIS A 113 13.54 19.83 4.01
N SER A 114 13.89 20.54 2.93
CA SER A 114 15.25 20.66 2.41
C SER A 114 16.34 20.49 3.50
N THR A 115 17.37 19.71 3.17
CA THR A 115 18.69 19.55 3.84
C THR A 115 18.80 18.81 5.18
N GLU A 116 19.79 17.90 5.16
CA GLU A 116 20.68 17.44 6.24
C GLU A 116 20.30 16.31 7.21
N SER A 117 20.93 15.15 6.94
CA SER A 117 22.08 14.62 7.70
C SER A 117 21.90 13.19 8.20
N SER A 118 22.92 12.40 7.88
CA SER A 118 23.21 11.08 8.41
C SER A 118 23.52 11.16 9.90
N GLY A 119 22.88 10.33 10.73
CA GLY A 119 23.33 10.09 12.10
C GLY A 119 22.33 9.31 12.94
N TYR A 120 22.49 7.99 13.02
CA TYR A 120 21.86 7.18 14.06
C TYR A 120 22.48 7.51 15.43
N PRO A 121 21.70 7.75 16.50
CA PRO A 121 22.23 7.62 17.85
C PRO A 121 22.25 6.13 18.21
N SER A 122 23.47 5.61 18.36
CA SER A 122 23.75 4.28 18.92
C SER A 122 23.32 4.25 20.38
N SER A 123 22.39 3.35 20.72
CA SER A 123 22.01 3.03 22.09
C SER A 123 23.18 2.34 22.78
N LYS A 124 23.88 3.04 23.68
CA LYS A 124 24.70 2.37 24.70
C LYS A 124 23.77 1.80 25.78
N ARG A 125 23.67 0.47 25.80
CA ARG A 125 23.42 -0.30 27.03
C ARG A 125 24.77 -0.43 27.72
N ASP A 126 24.87 0.12 28.92
CA ASP A 126 25.40 -0.47 30.16
C ASP A 126 25.56 0.64 31.21
#